data_AF-A0A2N3VJS4-F1
#
_entry.id   AF-A0A2N3VJS4-F1
#
_cell.length_a   1.000
_cell.length_b   1.000
_cell.length_c   1.000
_cell.angle_alpha   90.00
_cell.angle_beta   90.00
_cell.angle_gamma   90.00
#
_symmetry.space_group_name_H-M   'P 1'
#
loop_
_entity.id
_entity.type
_entity.pdbx_description
1 polymer ?
#
loop_
_entity_poly.entity_id
_entity_poly.type
_entity_poly.pdbx_seq_one_letter_code
_entity_poly.pdbx_strand_id
1 'polypeptide(L)'
;MFNEHVQSRSEQQAATRQKVLAAAERLFRAQGFKATTIRQIAAEANVSTGTVMAAGEKDALLVSLFDNWITAVHNSRKTELAPSTTTATTEDVLKLFEPFVGHFAVDSELSREYLAILVRGNHESVIFRDLALALLGELETVLARSALPRNQVGPGARTIYLAYLGLLMTAASGAIAMPEAAEQLRQTIEFVIAHPEGNP
;
A
#
# COMPACT_ATOMS: atom_id res chain seq x y z
N MET A 1 -22.68 -40.55 8.94
CA MET A 1 -21.63 -39.57 8.62
C MET A 1 -22.26 -38.20 8.63
N PHE A 2 -22.00 -37.37 9.64
CA PHE A 2 -22.51 -36.00 9.72
C PHE A 2 -21.29 -35.11 9.99
N ASN A 3 -20.83 -34.40 8.96
CA ASN A 3 -19.66 -33.53 9.04
C ASN A 3 -20.15 -32.08 9.02
N GLU A 4 -20.79 -31.66 10.11
CA GLU A 4 -21.21 -30.28 10.29
C GLU A 4 -19.98 -29.46 10.69
N HIS A 5 -19.40 -28.75 9.72
CA HIS A 5 -18.31 -27.80 9.96
C HIS A 5 -18.89 -26.60 10.71
N VAL A 6 -18.90 -26.68 12.04
CA VAL A 6 -19.06 -25.51 12.91
C VAL A 6 -17.86 -24.61 12.65
N GLN A 7 -18.05 -23.60 11.78
CA GLN A 7 -17.04 -22.56 11.56
C GLN A 7 -16.57 -22.04 12.92
N SER A 8 -15.25 -22.02 13.12
CA SER A 8 -14.68 -21.60 14.40
C SER A 8 -15.11 -20.16 14.74
N ARG A 9 -15.21 -19.80 16.02
CA ARG A 9 -15.56 -18.43 16.44
C ARG A 9 -14.63 -17.38 15.80
N SER A 10 -13.36 -17.73 15.56
CA SER A 10 -12.40 -16.91 14.82
C SER A 10 -12.76 -16.72 13.35
N GLU A 11 -13.21 -17.77 12.66
CA GLU A 11 -13.66 -17.67 11.26
C GLU A 11 -14.90 -16.79 11.13
N GLN A 12 -15.86 -16.94 12.05
CA GLN A 12 -17.06 -16.09 12.07
C GLN A 12 -16.72 -14.62 12.32
N GLN A 13 -15.77 -14.35 13.21
CA GLN A 13 -15.28 -12.99 13.48
C GLN A 13 -14.57 -12.41 12.25
N ALA A 14 -13.70 -13.18 11.60
CA ALA A 14 -13.00 -12.75 10.38
C ALA A 14 -13.97 -12.46 9.23
N ALA A 15 -14.96 -13.34 9.01
CA ALA A 15 -15.99 -13.16 8.00
C ALA A 15 -16.82 -11.89 8.26
N THR A 16 -17.15 -11.62 9.53
CA THR A 16 -17.87 -10.40 9.92
C THR A 16 -17.02 -9.15 9.68
N ARG A 17 -15.74 -9.17 10.04
CA ARG A 17 -14.80 -8.07 9.76
C ARG A 17 -14.70 -7.80 8.26
N GLN A 18 -14.63 -8.84 7.43
CA GLN A 18 -14.58 -8.70 5.98
C GLN A 18 -15.87 -8.07 5.40
N LYS A 19 -17.05 -8.44 5.94
CA LYS A 19 -18.32 -7.79 5.55
C LYS A 19 -18.33 -6.30 5.87
N VAL A 20 -17.84 -5.91 7.06
CA VAL A 20 -17.72 -4.51 7.47
C VAL A 20 -16.78 -3.74 6.54
N LEU A 21 -15.61 -4.30 6.23
CA LEU A 21 -14.66 -3.66 5.31
C LEU A 21 -15.24 -3.50 3.91
N ALA A 22 -15.90 -4.53 3.36
CA ALA A 22 -16.52 -4.43 2.04
C ALA A 22 -17.64 -3.38 1.99
N ALA A 23 -18.44 -3.25 3.04
CA ALA A 23 -19.45 -2.20 3.16
C ALA A 23 -18.82 -0.81 3.26
N ALA A 24 -17.77 -0.66 4.06
CA ALA A 24 -17.03 0.59 4.21
C ALA A 24 -16.42 1.03 2.87
N GLU A 25 -15.76 0.13 2.14
CA GLU A 25 -15.18 0.44 0.83
C GLU A 25 -16.24 0.94 -0.16
N ARG A 26 -17.37 0.23 -0.28
CA ARG A 26 -18.46 0.66 -1.17
C ARG A 26 -18.95 2.06 -0.84
N LEU A 27 -19.20 2.35 0.43
CA LEU A 27 -19.69 3.67 0.87
C LEU A 27 -18.62 4.75 0.69
N PHE A 28 -17.37 4.48 1.04
CA PHE A 28 -16.27 5.43 0.85
C PHE A 28 -16.12 5.84 -0.61
N ARG A 29 -16.21 4.88 -1.55
CA ARG A 29 -16.12 5.17 -2.99
C ARG A 29 -17.38 5.81 -3.56
N ALA A 30 -18.57 5.45 -3.06
CA ALA A 30 -19.83 5.94 -3.60
C ALA A 30 -20.19 7.37 -3.19
N GLN A 31 -19.87 7.75 -1.95
CA GLN A 31 -20.29 9.04 -1.37
C GLN A 31 -19.15 9.80 -0.66
N GLY A 32 -17.93 9.28 -0.71
CA GLY A 32 -16.76 9.88 -0.08
C GLY A 32 -16.54 9.44 1.37
N PHE A 33 -15.28 9.46 1.79
CA PHE A 33 -14.86 9.09 3.14
C PHE A 33 -15.47 10.00 4.23
N LYS A 34 -15.52 11.31 3.96
CA LYS A 34 -16.01 12.31 4.94
C LYS A 34 -17.50 12.18 5.20
N ALA A 35 -18.31 11.95 4.16
CA ALA A 35 -19.76 11.81 4.28
C ALA A 35 -20.19 10.46 4.89
N THR A 36 -19.30 9.48 4.94
CA THR A 36 -19.59 8.14 5.45
C THR A 36 -19.48 8.07 6.97
N THR A 37 -20.48 7.43 7.59
CA THR A 37 -20.59 7.24 9.03
C THR A 37 -20.58 5.75 9.41
N ILE A 38 -20.16 5.44 10.65
CA ILE A 38 -20.20 4.08 11.20
C ILE A 38 -21.61 3.48 11.16
N ARG A 39 -22.65 4.30 11.34
CA ARG A 39 -24.05 3.84 11.29
C ARG A 39 -24.46 3.40 9.88
N GLN A 40 -24.04 4.13 8.84
CA GLN A 40 -24.28 3.73 7.46
C GLN A 40 -23.55 2.44 7.12
N ILE A 41 -22.29 2.30 7.55
CA ILE A 41 -21.51 1.06 7.36
C ILE A 41 -22.19 -0.12 8.03
N ALA A 42 -22.68 0.06 9.27
CA ALA A 42 -23.40 -0.99 10.00
C ALA A 42 -24.68 -1.43 9.28
N ALA A 43 -25.46 -0.47 8.77
CA ALA A 43 -26.66 -0.75 7.99
C ALA A 43 -26.36 -1.50 6.69
N GLU A 44 -25.36 -1.04 5.93
CA GLU A 44 -24.91 -1.67 4.68
C GLU A 44 -24.35 -3.08 4.89
N ALA A 45 -23.62 -3.31 5.99
CA ALA A 45 -23.08 -4.63 6.35
C ALA A 45 -24.09 -5.56 7.04
N ASN A 46 -25.29 -5.07 7.36
CA ASN A 46 -26.31 -5.76 8.15
C ASN A 46 -25.77 -6.26 9.51
N VAL A 47 -25.09 -5.38 10.25
CA VAL A 47 -24.53 -5.66 11.59
C VAL A 47 -24.85 -4.52 12.56
N SER A 48 -24.53 -4.70 13.84
CA SER A 48 -24.64 -3.62 14.83
C SER A 48 -23.51 -2.59 14.67
N THR A 49 -23.74 -1.35 15.11
CA THR A 49 -22.66 -0.34 15.19
C THR A 49 -21.51 -0.79 16.08
N GLY A 50 -21.80 -1.50 17.18
CA GLY A 50 -20.78 -2.09 18.06
C GLY A 50 -19.91 -3.12 17.33
N THR A 51 -20.48 -3.88 16.40
CA THR A 51 -19.73 -4.81 15.54
C THR A 51 -18.78 -4.08 14.59
N VAL A 52 -19.20 -2.95 14.03
CA VAL A 52 -18.32 -2.10 13.19
C VAL A 52 -17.19 -1.52 14.03
N MET A 53 -17.50 -0.96 15.21
CA MET A 53 -16.48 -0.41 16.12
C MET A 53 -15.48 -1.47 16.57
N ALA A 54 -15.90 -2.73 16.74
CA ALA A 54 -15.00 -3.85 17.04
C ALA A 54 -14.09 -4.22 15.86
N ALA A 55 -14.47 -3.91 14.62
CA ALA A 55 -13.60 -4.04 13.45
C ALA A 55 -12.59 -2.88 13.35
N GLY A 56 -12.98 -1.69 13.79
CA GLY A 56 -12.12 -0.51 13.93
C GLY A 56 -12.89 0.79 13.84
N GLU A 57 -12.24 1.89 14.22
CA GLU A 57 -12.72 3.25 13.91
C GLU A 57 -12.69 3.52 12.40
N LYS A 58 -13.40 4.56 11.95
CA LYS A 58 -13.54 4.86 10.51
C LYS A 58 -12.18 4.97 9.79
N ASP A 59 -11.22 5.66 10.41
CA ASP A 59 -9.87 5.84 9.88
C ASP A 59 -9.12 4.50 9.83
N ALA A 60 -9.26 3.66 10.86
CA ALA A 60 -8.66 2.33 10.90
C ALA A 60 -9.27 1.36 9.86
N LEU A 61 -10.56 1.52 9.54
CA LEU A 61 -11.19 0.77 8.44
C LEU A 61 -10.59 1.19 7.10
N LEU A 62 -10.38 2.49 6.85
CA LEU A 62 -9.74 2.97 5.63
C LEU A 62 -8.31 2.46 5.50
N VAL A 63 -7.51 2.53 6.58
CA VAL A 63 -6.16 1.97 6.60
C VAL A 63 -6.19 0.46 6.30
N SER A 64 -7.10 -0.29 6.92
CA SER A 64 -7.23 -1.74 6.69
C SER A 64 -7.58 -2.08 5.23
N LEU A 65 -8.35 -1.24 4.54
CA LEU A 65 -8.68 -1.44 3.12
C LEU A 65 -7.44 -1.30 2.23
N PHE A 66 -6.67 -0.24 2.42
CA PHE A 66 -5.42 -0.03 1.70
C PHE A 66 -4.39 -1.11 2.05
N ASP A 67 -4.25 -1.47 3.32
CA ASP A 67 -3.32 -2.51 3.77
C ASP A 67 -3.63 -3.87 3.11
N ASN A 68 -4.91 -4.25 3.03
CA ASN A 68 -5.34 -5.48 2.35
C ASN A 68 -5.01 -5.45 0.85
N TRP A 69 -5.23 -4.31 0.20
CA TRP A 69 -4.94 -4.14 -1.21
C TRP A 69 -3.42 -4.15 -1.49
N ILE A 70 -2.62 -3.42 -0.71
CA ILE A 70 -1.15 -3.41 -0.79
C ILE A 70 -0.60 -4.84 -0.57
N THR A 71 -1.14 -5.56 0.42
CA THR A 71 -0.77 -6.96 0.68
C THR A 71 -1.07 -7.87 -0.52
N ALA A 72 -2.23 -7.70 -1.16
CA ALA A 72 -2.58 -8.46 -2.35
C ALA A 72 -1.61 -8.20 -3.51
N VAL A 73 -1.22 -6.93 -3.74
CA VAL A 73 -0.23 -6.54 -4.76
C VAL A 73 1.12 -7.22 -4.51
N HIS A 74 1.63 -7.18 -3.28
CA HIS A 74 2.90 -7.84 -2.94
C HIS A 74 2.85 -9.36 -3.10
N ASN A 75 1.74 -9.99 -2.71
CA ASN A 75 1.57 -11.45 -2.85
C ASN A 75 1.52 -11.91 -4.31
N SER A 76 0.85 -11.15 -5.18
CA SER A 76 0.84 -11.42 -6.63
C SER A 76 2.27 -11.36 -7.20
N ARG A 77 3.04 -10.34 -6.82
CA ARG A 77 4.42 -10.17 -7.32
C ARG A 77 5.41 -11.21 -6.83
N LYS A 78 5.33 -11.63 -5.56
CA LYS A 78 6.21 -12.71 -5.05
C LYS A 78 6.07 -14.00 -5.86
N THR A 79 4.93 -14.20 -6.51
CA THR A 79 4.69 -15.35 -7.38
C THR A 79 5.26 -15.14 -8.80
N GLU A 80 5.40 -13.89 -9.25
CA GLU A 80 5.83 -13.51 -10.60
C GLU A 80 7.31 -13.13 -10.72
N LEU A 81 7.98 -12.79 -9.60
CA LEU A 81 9.43 -12.56 -9.52
C LEU A 81 10.20 -13.89 -9.68
N ALA A 82 10.11 -14.48 -10.87
CA ALA A 82 10.95 -15.61 -11.28
C ALA A 82 12.42 -15.17 -11.33
N PRO A 83 13.38 -16.06 -11.00
CA PRO A 83 14.80 -15.74 -11.09
C PRO A 83 15.15 -15.42 -12.55
N SER A 84 15.28 -14.13 -12.89
CA SER A 84 15.82 -13.70 -14.18
C SER A 84 17.30 -13.36 -14.04
N THR A 85 18.10 -13.85 -14.99
CA THR A 85 19.55 -13.68 -15.08
C THR A 85 19.98 -12.38 -15.77
N THR A 86 19.02 -11.60 -16.28
CA THR A 86 19.27 -10.31 -16.93
C THR A 86 19.49 -9.21 -15.89
N THR A 87 20.40 -8.29 -16.19
CA THR A 87 20.64 -7.08 -15.40
C THR A 87 19.36 -6.27 -15.28
N ALA A 88 18.96 -5.93 -14.06
CA ALA A 88 17.76 -5.13 -13.81
C ALA A 88 17.95 -3.70 -14.33
N THR A 89 16.91 -3.17 -14.95
CA THR A 89 16.85 -1.81 -15.49
C THR A 89 16.04 -0.88 -14.57
N THR A 90 16.11 0.43 -14.83
CA THR A 90 15.21 1.42 -14.20
C THR A 90 13.75 1.03 -14.35
N GLU A 91 13.36 0.50 -15.52
CA GLU A 91 11.99 0.10 -15.81
C GLU A 91 11.53 -1.07 -14.92
N ASP A 92 12.44 -2.00 -14.59
CA ASP A 92 12.12 -3.12 -13.70
C ASP A 92 11.87 -2.66 -12.26
N VAL A 93 12.53 -1.58 -11.83
CA VAL A 93 12.26 -0.94 -10.53
C VAL A 93 10.96 -0.14 -10.60
N LEU A 94 10.68 0.58 -11.69
CA LEU A 94 9.43 1.34 -11.87
C LEU A 94 8.19 0.45 -11.85
N LYS A 95 8.26 -0.76 -12.42
CA LYS A 95 7.19 -1.77 -12.34
C LYS A 95 6.80 -2.14 -10.90
N LEU A 96 7.71 -1.98 -9.94
CA LEU A 96 7.40 -2.15 -8.51
C LEU A 96 6.48 -1.05 -7.97
N PHE A 97 6.29 0.05 -8.67
CA PHE A 97 5.42 1.16 -8.25
C PHE A 97 4.12 1.25 -9.07
N GLU A 98 4.07 0.68 -10.27
CA GLU A 98 2.93 0.79 -11.20
C GLU A 98 1.54 0.51 -10.59
N PRO A 99 1.29 -0.58 -9.85
CA PRO A 99 0.00 -0.86 -9.24
C PRO A 99 -0.41 0.22 -8.23
N PHE A 100 0.56 0.79 -7.51
CA PHE A 100 0.35 1.88 -6.56
C PHE A 100 0.01 3.18 -7.28
N VAL A 101 0.79 3.55 -8.30
CA VAL A 101 0.49 4.74 -9.10
C VAL A 101 -0.89 4.62 -9.76
N GLY A 102 -1.22 3.47 -10.34
CA GLY A 102 -2.52 3.21 -10.96
C GLY A 102 -3.68 3.30 -9.98
N HIS A 103 -3.55 2.68 -8.80
CA HIS A 103 -4.61 2.73 -7.78
C HIS A 103 -4.83 4.14 -7.24
N PHE A 104 -3.75 4.86 -6.94
CA PHE A 104 -3.82 6.24 -6.42
C PHE A 104 -4.30 7.24 -7.46
N ALA A 105 -4.12 6.98 -8.76
CA ALA A 105 -4.66 7.81 -9.83
C ALA A 105 -6.18 7.62 -10.04
N VAL A 106 -6.70 6.41 -9.85
CA VAL A 106 -8.12 6.10 -10.06
C VAL A 106 -9.01 6.68 -8.96
N ASP A 107 -8.57 6.68 -7.70
CA ASP A 107 -9.37 7.12 -6.55
C ASP A 107 -8.66 8.21 -5.73
N SER A 108 -8.38 9.33 -6.39
CA SER A 108 -7.55 10.40 -5.81
C SER A 108 -8.11 10.99 -4.52
N GLU A 109 -9.44 11.00 -4.30
CA GLU A 109 -10.03 11.50 -3.07
C GLU A 109 -9.78 10.54 -1.90
N LEU A 110 -10.10 9.26 -2.07
CA LEU A 110 -9.95 8.27 -1.00
C LEU A 110 -8.48 8.03 -0.66
N SER A 111 -7.61 8.01 -1.66
CA SER A 111 -6.16 7.94 -1.50
C SER A 111 -5.58 9.13 -0.74
N ARG A 112 -6.11 10.35 -0.93
CA ARG A 112 -5.70 11.54 -0.16
C ARG A 112 -6.06 11.41 1.31
N GLU A 113 -7.26 10.90 1.61
CA GLU A 113 -7.68 10.68 2.99
C GLU A 113 -6.80 9.62 3.67
N TYR A 114 -6.47 8.52 2.98
CA TYR A 114 -5.53 7.52 3.47
C TYR A 114 -4.16 8.12 3.79
N LEU A 115 -3.57 8.90 2.88
CA LEU A 115 -2.27 9.57 3.10
C LEU A 115 -2.34 10.59 4.24
N ALA A 116 -3.43 11.35 4.35
CA ALA A 116 -3.62 12.31 5.45
C ALA A 116 -3.76 11.61 6.81
N ILE A 117 -4.33 10.41 6.86
CA ILE A 117 -4.40 9.58 8.07
C ILE A 117 -3.00 9.07 8.44
N LEU A 118 -2.22 8.61 7.45
CA LEU A 118 -0.84 8.15 7.67
C LEU A 118 0.05 9.26 8.24
N VAL A 119 0.01 10.49 7.68
CA VAL A 119 0.83 11.62 8.16
C VAL A 119 0.49 12.04 9.59
N ARG A 120 -0.78 11.92 9.99
CA ARG A 120 -1.20 12.24 11.35
C ARG A 120 -0.56 11.31 12.39
N GLY A 121 0.01 10.17 11.97
CA GLY A 121 0.77 9.27 12.84
C GLY A 121 -0.08 8.57 13.90
N ASN A 122 -1.41 8.70 13.86
CA ASN A 122 -2.30 8.23 14.90
C ASN A 122 -2.67 6.73 14.77
N HIS A 123 -2.08 6.04 13.79
CA HIS A 123 -2.21 4.61 13.59
C HIS A 123 -0.82 3.98 13.60
N GLU A 124 -0.41 3.42 14.74
CA GLU A 124 0.70 2.46 14.80
C GLU A 124 0.28 1.19 14.05
N SER A 125 0.30 1.24 12.72
CA SER A 125 0.01 0.04 11.93
C SER A 125 1.30 -0.76 11.82
N VAL A 126 1.41 -1.81 12.63
CA VAL A 126 2.38 -2.91 12.41
C VAL A 126 2.34 -3.36 10.95
N ILE A 127 1.16 -3.32 10.32
CA ILE A 127 0.96 -3.67 8.92
C ILE A 127 1.63 -2.65 7.99
N PHE A 128 1.54 -1.33 8.24
CA PHE A 128 2.26 -0.33 7.44
C PHE A 128 3.78 -0.56 7.50
N ARG A 129 4.32 -0.88 8.68
CA ARG A 129 5.74 -1.23 8.83
C ARG A 129 6.09 -2.48 8.04
N ASP A 130 5.25 -3.52 8.13
CA ASP A 130 5.50 -4.80 7.46
C ASP A 130 5.39 -4.67 5.93
N LEU A 131 4.48 -3.82 5.43
CA LEU A 131 4.35 -3.48 4.01
C LEU A 131 5.53 -2.65 3.51
N ALA A 132 6.00 -1.68 4.29
CA ALA A 132 7.22 -0.93 3.99
C ALA A 132 8.42 -1.87 3.87
N LEU A 133 8.55 -2.83 4.78
CA LEU A 133 9.59 -3.86 4.75
C LEU A 133 9.44 -4.79 3.53
N ALA A 134 8.21 -5.14 3.15
CA ALA A 134 7.95 -5.96 1.97
C ALA A 134 8.42 -5.25 0.68
N LEU A 135 8.06 -3.98 0.50
CA LEU A 135 8.49 -3.18 -0.66
C LEU A 135 10.01 -2.96 -0.67
N LEU A 136 10.61 -2.69 0.50
CA LEU A 136 12.07 -2.59 0.61
C LEU A 136 12.76 -3.90 0.20
N GLY A 137 12.24 -5.06 0.61
CA GLY A 137 12.77 -6.35 0.20
C GLY A 137 12.61 -6.63 -1.30
N GLU A 138 11.49 -6.21 -1.91
CA GLU A 138 11.31 -6.27 -3.37
C GLU A 138 12.31 -5.38 -4.11
N LEU A 139 12.50 -4.15 -3.63
CA LEU A 139 13.50 -3.22 -4.16
C LEU A 139 14.91 -3.79 -4.06
N GLU A 140 15.30 -4.31 -2.90
CA GLU A 140 16.61 -4.94 -2.71
C GLU A 140 16.80 -6.14 -3.66
N THR A 141 15.76 -6.95 -3.87
CA THR A 141 15.78 -8.09 -4.78
C THR A 141 16.02 -7.67 -6.23
N VAL A 142 15.32 -6.61 -6.69
CA VAL A 142 15.50 -6.10 -8.06
C VAL A 142 16.86 -5.41 -8.21
N LEU A 143 17.23 -4.55 -7.26
CA LEU A 143 18.50 -3.80 -7.27
C LEU A 143 19.73 -4.69 -7.14
N ALA A 144 19.63 -5.85 -6.48
CA ALA A 144 20.71 -6.83 -6.41
C ALA A 144 21.14 -7.39 -7.77
N ARG A 145 20.30 -7.21 -8.80
CA ARG A 145 20.61 -7.56 -10.20
C ARG A 145 21.01 -6.36 -11.05
N SER A 146 21.06 -5.16 -10.48
CA SER A 146 21.49 -3.94 -11.18
C SER A 146 23.02 -3.81 -11.17
N ALA A 147 23.54 -2.68 -11.67
CA ALA A 147 24.97 -2.36 -11.62
C ALA A 147 25.46 -1.95 -10.22
N LEU A 148 24.56 -1.78 -9.24
CA LEU A 148 24.91 -1.37 -7.88
C LEU A 148 25.83 -2.38 -7.17
N PRO A 149 26.88 -1.92 -6.47
CA PRO A 149 27.63 -2.73 -5.53
C PRO A 149 26.74 -3.31 -4.43
N ARG A 150 27.00 -4.55 -4.00
CA ARG A 150 26.15 -5.26 -3.01
C ARG A 150 25.95 -4.50 -1.70
N ASN A 151 26.94 -3.74 -1.24
CA ASN A 151 26.84 -2.93 -0.02
C ASN A 151 25.94 -1.69 -0.18
N GLN A 152 25.57 -1.33 -1.42
CA GLN A 152 24.74 -0.17 -1.72
C GLN A 152 23.31 -0.51 -2.12
N VAL A 153 22.99 -1.79 -2.32
CA VAL A 153 21.64 -2.25 -2.60
C VAL A 153 20.66 -1.81 -1.50
N GLY A 154 21.01 -2.02 -0.23
CA GLY A 154 20.17 -1.64 0.91
C GLY A 154 19.98 -0.12 1.07
N PRO A 155 21.04 0.70 1.01
CA PRO A 155 20.92 2.16 0.95
C PRO A 155 20.12 2.65 -0.26
N GLY A 156 20.38 2.11 -1.46
CA GLY A 156 19.67 2.49 -2.69
C GLY A 156 18.17 2.18 -2.62
N ALA A 157 17.79 1.00 -2.11
CA ALA A 157 16.39 0.64 -1.88
C ALA A 157 15.70 1.62 -0.93
N ARG A 158 16.36 2.00 0.17
CA ARG A 158 15.84 3.00 1.12
C ARG A 158 15.68 4.38 0.49
N THR A 159 16.66 4.84 -0.29
CA THR A 159 16.58 6.13 -0.98
C THR A 159 15.40 6.18 -1.93
N ILE A 160 15.22 5.14 -2.76
CA ILE A 160 14.10 5.06 -3.71
C ILE A 160 12.76 5.01 -2.95
N TYR A 161 12.65 4.21 -1.89
CA TYR A 161 11.45 4.11 -1.08
C TYR A 161 11.05 5.45 -0.44
N LEU A 162 12.00 6.17 0.16
CA LEU A 162 11.75 7.47 0.79
C LEU A 162 11.40 8.54 -0.25
N ALA A 163 12.08 8.54 -1.40
CA ALA A 163 11.75 9.43 -2.51
C ALA A 163 10.32 9.17 -3.03
N TYR A 164 9.95 7.91 -3.23
CA TYR A 164 8.59 7.52 -3.60
C TYR A 164 7.54 8.05 -2.62
N LEU A 165 7.75 7.85 -1.30
CA LEU A 165 6.83 8.39 -0.29
C LEU A 165 6.75 9.91 -0.34
N GLY A 166 7.89 10.61 -0.42
CA GLY A 166 7.92 12.07 -0.49
C GLY A 166 7.17 12.61 -1.71
N LEU A 167 7.38 11.99 -2.87
CA LEU A 167 6.70 12.35 -4.12
C LEU A 167 5.20 12.07 -4.06
N LEU A 168 4.80 10.92 -3.51
CA LEU A 168 3.40 10.57 -3.32
C LEU A 168 2.70 11.59 -2.39
N MET A 169 3.35 11.98 -1.31
CA MET A 169 2.83 12.99 -0.37
C MET A 169 2.72 14.38 -1.02
N THR A 170 3.72 14.78 -1.79
CA THR A 170 3.75 16.08 -2.49
C THR A 170 2.69 16.14 -3.57
N ALA A 171 2.46 15.04 -4.28
CA ALA A 171 1.43 14.96 -5.30
C ALA A 171 0.02 14.89 -4.68
N ALA A 172 -0.14 14.23 -3.52
CA ALA A 172 -1.40 14.19 -2.79
C ALA A 172 -1.82 15.54 -2.19
N SER A 173 -0.86 16.39 -1.79
CA SER A 173 -1.15 17.77 -1.37
C SER A 173 -1.55 18.68 -2.54
N GLY A 174 -1.37 18.22 -3.78
CA GLY A 174 -1.58 19.01 -5.00
C GLY A 174 -0.43 19.96 -5.31
N ALA A 175 0.72 19.85 -4.64
CA ALA A 175 1.89 20.69 -4.90
C ALA A 175 2.56 20.35 -6.23
N ILE A 176 2.47 19.09 -6.69
CA ILE A 176 2.92 18.64 -8.01
C ILE A 176 1.87 17.75 -8.67
N ALA A 177 1.91 17.65 -10.00
CA ALA A 177 1.04 16.73 -10.74
C ALA A 177 1.56 15.28 -10.68
N MET A 178 0.67 14.29 -10.76
CA MET A 178 1.08 12.86 -10.74
C MET A 178 2.08 12.47 -11.85
N PRO A 179 1.94 12.95 -13.11
CA PRO A 179 2.94 12.66 -14.13
C PRO A 179 4.33 13.22 -13.80
N GLU A 180 4.38 14.40 -13.18
CA GLU A 180 5.64 15.01 -12.73
C GLU A 180 6.27 14.22 -11.59
N ALA A 181 5.47 13.77 -10.62
CA ALA A 181 5.92 12.90 -9.55
C ALA A 181 6.50 11.57 -10.08
N ALA A 182 5.86 10.97 -11.08
CA ALA A 182 6.33 9.74 -11.71
C ALA A 182 7.68 9.94 -12.43
N GLU A 183 7.85 11.08 -13.12
CA GLU A 183 9.11 11.41 -13.79
C GLU A 183 10.24 11.68 -12.78
N GLN A 184 9.97 12.40 -11.69
CA GLN A 184 10.95 12.61 -10.62
C GLN A 184 11.37 11.31 -9.94
N LEU A 185 10.44 10.34 -9.80
CA LEU A 185 10.77 9.01 -9.30
C LEU A 185 11.69 8.25 -10.25
N ARG A 186 11.40 8.28 -11.57
CA ARG A 186 12.27 7.69 -12.61
C ARG A 186 13.68 8.25 -12.52
N GLN A 187 13.82 9.58 -12.49
CA GLN A 187 15.12 10.26 -12.39
C GLN A 187 15.87 9.87 -11.11
N THR A 188 15.16 9.72 -9.99
CA THR A 188 15.76 9.27 -8.73
C THR A 188 16.30 7.83 -8.84
N ILE A 189 15.53 6.93 -9.44
CA ILE A 189 15.95 5.54 -9.65
C ILE A 189 17.17 5.49 -10.57
N GLU A 190 17.15 6.23 -11.68
CA GLU A 190 18.29 6.32 -12.60
C GLU A 190 19.53 6.85 -11.90
N PHE A 191 19.40 7.90 -11.10
CA PHE A 191 20.50 8.45 -10.32
C PHE A 191 21.08 7.41 -9.35
N VAL A 192 20.23 6.71 -8.59
CA VAL A 192 20.66 5.68 -7.64
C VAL A 192 21.36 4.52 -8.35
N ILE A 193 20.86 4.07 -9.50
CA ILE A 193 21.47 2.96 -10.26
C ILE A 193 22.77 3.40 -10.93
N ALA A 194 22.85 4.64 -11.44
CA ALA A 194 23.99 5.14 -12.21
C ALA A 194 25.14 5.66 -11.33
N HIS A 195 24.88 6.15 -10.12
CA HIS A 195 25.86 6.76 -9.22
C HIS A 195 25.98 5.97 -7.91
N PRO A 196 26.68 4.82 -7.90
CA PRO A 196 26.97 4.04 -6.70
C PRO A 196 28.03 4.72 -5.80
N GLU A 197 28.17 6.03 -5.78
CA GLU A 197 29.03 6.69 -4.81
C GLU A 197 28.25 7.83 -4.17
N GLY A 198 27.55 7.50 -3.08
CA GLY A 198 27.23 8.50 -2.08
C GLY A 198 28.56 9.02 -1.52
N ASN A 199 28.92 10.24 -1.90
CA ASN A 199 30.11 10.93 -1.41
C ASN A 199 30.06 11.00 0.13
N PRO A 200 31.16 10.67 0.85
CA PRO A 200 31.23 10.65 2.32
C PRO A 200 30.98 12.00 2.98
#